data_AF-A4AS22-F1
#
_entry.id   AF-A4AS22-F1
#
_cell.length_a   1.000
_cell.length_b   1.000
_cell.length_c   1.000
_cell.angle_alpha   90.00
_cell.angle_beta   90.00
_cell.angle_gamma   90.00
#
_symmetry.space_group_name_H-M   'P 1'
#
loop_
_entity.id
_entity.type
_entity.pdbx_description
1 polymer ?
#
loop_
_entity_poly.entity_id
_entity_poly.type
_entity_poly.pdbx_seq_one_letter_code
_entity_poly.pdbx_strand_id
1 'polypeptide(L)'
;MKYFTLFFALIGVMVILYGIIGLTLDIISLYQTKGGHEYPYEGWTGKPVDWDALDLTQTGLVKRGYVLDVHVHGTTGMISFGFLGFQKNWQTFSDRALKVHKPKEAFLRRGFDPQF
;
A
#
# COMPACT_ATOMS: atom_id res chain seq x y z
N MET A 1 -25.91 -21.70 -27.57
CA MET A 1 -25.91 -20.34 -26.99
C MET A 1 -26.00 -20.32 -25.45
N LYS A 2 -26.98 -20.97 -24.80
CA LYS A 2 -27.13 -20.92 -23.32
C LYS A 2 -25.88 -21.33 -22.52
N TYR A 3 -25.16 -22.38 -22.93
CA TYR A 3 -23.94 -22.81 -22.26
C TYR A 3 -22.77 -21.82 -22.38
N PHE A 4 -22.65 -21.12 -23.52
CA PHE A 4 -21.64 -20.07 -23.68
C PHE A 4 -21.93 -18.88 -22.77
N THR A 5 -23.18 -18.45 -22.69
CA THR A 5 -23.57 -17.37 -21.77
C THR A 5 -23.32 -17.74 -20.32
N LEU A 6 -23.65 -18.98 -19.90
CA LEU A 6 -23.36 -19.46 -18.55
C LEU A 6 -21.85 -19.49 -18.26
N PHE A 7 -21.04 -19.95 -19.22
CA PHE A 7 -19.58 -19.99 -19.08
C PHE A 7 -18.99 -18.58 -18.87
N PHE A 8 -19.36 -17.61 -19.71
CA PHE A 8 -18.91 -16.23 -19.54
C PHE A 8 -19.43 -15.59 -18.25
N ALA A 9 -20.66 -15.91 -17.83
CA ALA A 9 -21.20 -15.45 -16.55
C ALA A 9 -20.40 -15.99 -15.37
N LEU A 10 -20.01 -17.27 -15.39
CA LEU A 10 -19.17 -17.88 -14.35
C LEU A 10 -17.80 -17.22 -14.29
N ILE A 11 -17.17 -16.93 -15.44
CA ILE A 11 -15.91 -16.18 -15.49
C ILE A 11 -16.11 -14.80 -14.85
N GLY A 12 -17.16 -14.08 -15.22
CA GLY A 12 -17.46 -12.77 -14.66
C GLY A 12 -17.62 -12.79 -13.13
N VAL A 13 -18.36 -13.77 -12.60
CA VAL A 13 -18.51 -13.97 -11.15
C VAL A 13 -17.16 -14.23 -10.49
N MET A 14 -16.34 -15.10 -11.06
CA MET A 14 -15.03 -15.42 -10.51
C MET A 14 -14.09 -14.20 -10.50
N VAL A 15 -14.08 -13.40 -11.58
CA VAL A 15 -13.26 -12.17 -11.65
C VAL A 15 -13.67 -11.18 -10.56
N ILE A 16 -14.98 -10.98 -10.34
CA ILE A 16 -15.48 -10.10 -9.27
C ILE A 16 -15.06 -10.63 -7.90
N LEU A 17 -15.23 -11.94 -7.64
CA LEU A 17 -14.86 -12.56 -6.38
C LEU A 17 -13.35 -12.39 -6.10
N TYR A 18 -12.49 -12.71 -7.06
CA TYR A 18 -11.04 -12.54 -6.91
C TYR A 18 -10.64 -11.08 -6.74
N GLY A 19 -11.29 -10.15 -7.45
CA GLY A 19 -11.06 -8.72 -7.27
C GLY A 19 -11.40 -8.24 -5.87
N ILE A 20 -12.55 -8.67 -5.32
CA ILE A 20 -12.95 -8.33 -3.94
C ILE A 20 -11.99 -8.94 -2.92
N ILE A 21 -11.61 -10.20 -3.09
CA ILE A 21 -10.68 -10.89 -2.19
C ILE A 21 -9.31 -10.19 -2.21
N GLY A 22 -8.75 -9.94 -3.39
CA GLY A 22 -7.47 -9.26 -3.56
C GLY A 22 -7.46 -7.87 -2.93
N LEU A 23 -8.50 -7.06 -3.20
CA LEU A 23 -8.63 -5.73 -2.60
C LEU A 23 -8.76 -5.80 -1.07
N THR A 24 -9.51 -6.76 -0.54
CA THR A 24 -9.66 -6.95 0.90
C THR A 24 -8.31 -7.29 1.55
N LEU A 25 -7.55 -8.20 0.95
CA LEU A 25 -6.22 -8.57 1.41
C LEU A 25 -5.25 -7.37 1.36
N ASP A 26 -5.32 -6.56 0.29
CA ASP A 26 -4.52 -5.35 0.18
C ASP A 26 -4.83 -4.36 1.30
N ILE A 27 -6.11 -4.08 1.56
CA ILE A 27 -6.53 -3.18 2.65
C ILE A 27 -6.04 -3.72 4.00
N ILE A 28 -6.25 -5.00 4.30
CA ILE A 28 -5.78 -5.62 5.55
C ILE A 28 -4.27 -5.48 5.69
N SER A 29 -3.51 -5.63 4.60
CA SER A 29 -2.05 -5.52 4.61
C SER A 29 -1.56 -4.10 4.92
N LEU A 30 -2.36 -3.06 4.66
CA LEU A 30 -2.03 -1.67 5.00
C LEU A 30 -2.30 -1.34 6.47
N TYR A 31 -3.28 -2.01 7.09
CA TYR A 31 -3.71 -1.75 8.47
C TYR A 31 -3.15 -2.77 9.48
N GLN A 32 -1.83 -3.00 9.43
CA GLN A 32 -1.18 -3.95 10.33
C GLN A 32 -0.77 -3.37 11.69
N THR A 33 -0.94 -2.06 11.92
CA THR A 33 -0.70 -1.44 13.24
C THR A 33 -1.98 -0.87 13.83
N LYS A 34 -2.14 -0.97 15.17
CA LYS A 34 -3.31 -0.49 15.91
C LYS A 34 -2.88 0.24 17.18
N GLY A 35 -3.67 1.21 17.63
CA GLY A 35 -3.37 1.98 18.85
C GLY A 35 -2.28 3.03 18.65
N GLY A 36 -1.99 3.79 19.70
CA GLY A 36 -1.04 4.91 19.66
C GLY A 36 -1.45 5.99 18.66
N HIS A 37 -2.74 6.37 18.67
CA HIS A 37 -3.29 7.37 17.74
C HIS A 37 -3.05 8.81 18.19
N GLU A 38 -2.79 9.01 19.48
CA GLU A 38 -2.50 10.31 20.08
C GLU A 38 -1.00 10.44 20.37
N TYR A 39 -0.50 11.68 20.35
CA TYR A 39 0.88 11.99 20.75
C TYR A 39 1.15 11.47 22.18
N PRO A 40 2.31 10.84 22.48
CA PRO A 40 3.53 10.68 21.67
C PRO A 40 3.54 9.47 20.70
N TYR A 41 2.36 8.93 20.37
CA TYR A 41 2.15 7.76 19.50
C TYR A 41 2.76 6.46 20.04
N GLU A 42 2.71 6.29 21.37
CA GLU A 42 3.19 5.10 22.08
C GLU A 42 2.09 4.05 22.29
N GLY A 43 2.46 2.86 22.75
CA GLY A 43 1.51 1.78 23.05
C GLY A 43 0.80 1.18 21.82
N TRP A 44 1.29 1.46 20.62
CA TRP A 44 0.80 0.80 19.40
C TRP A 44 1.27 -0.67 19.36
N THR A 45 0.48 -1.51 18.70
CA THR A 45 0.79 -2.93 18.48
C THR A 45 0.69 -3.29 17.00
N GLY A 46 1.23 -4.44 16.63
CA GLY A 46 1.17 -4.98 15.27
C GLY A 46 2.51 -4.90 14.54
N LYS A 47 2.47 -4.89 13.21
CA LYS A 47 3.67 -4.95 12.36
C LYS A 47 3.88 -3.63 11.61
N PRO A 48 5.02 -2.94 11.81
CA PRO A 48 5.41 -1.83 10.96
C PRO A 48 5.58 -2.26 9.50
N VAL A 49 5.54 -1.29 8.59
CA VAL A 49 5.89 -1.51 7.18
C VAL A 49 7.31 -2.06 7.08
N ASP A 50 7.44 -3.21 6.45
CA ASP A 50 8.73 -3.74 6.00
C ASP A 50 9.12 -3.03 4.71
N TRP A 51 9.82 -1.90 4.86
CA TRP A 51 10.31 -1.11 3.74
C TRP A 51 11.31 -1.88 2.89
N ASP A 52 11.98 -2.87 3.48
CA ASP A 52 13.05 -3.57 2.80
C ASP A 52 12.52 -4.62 1.81
N ALA A 53 11.29 -5.09 2.03
CA ALA A 53 10.55 -5.95 1.10
C ALA A 53 9.91 -5.19 -0.08
N LEU A 54 9.99 -3.86 -0.13
CA LEU A 54 9.35 -3.06 -1.19
C LEU A 54 10.23 -2.96 -2.44
N ASP A 55 9.57 -2.88 -3.60
CA ASP A 55 10.23 -2.66 -4.88
C ASP A 55 10.87 -1.28 -4.91
N LEU A 56 12.15 -1.23 -5.25
CA LEU A 56 12.86 0.02 -5.49
C LEU A 56 12.56 0.53 -6.90
N THR A 57 12.22 1.82 -7.00
CA THR A 57 12.00 2.51 -8.28
C THR A 57 12.88 3.75 -8.36
N GLN A 58 12.87 4.45 -9.50
CA GLN A 58 13.67 5.68 -9.67
C GLN A 58 13.21 6.83 -8.75
N THR A 59 11.94 6.86 -8.35
CA THR A 59 11.34 7.97 -7.61
C THR A 59 10.96 7.61 -6.17
N GLY A 60 11.07 6.34 -5.78
CA GLY A 60 10.75 5.90 -4.42
C GLY A 60 10.58 4.39 -4.30
N LEU A 61 9.68 3.97 -3.41
CA LEU A 61 9.39 2.57 -3.11
C LEU A 61 7.95 2.21 -3.46
N VAL A 62 7.71 0.97 -3.88
CA VAL A 62 6.38 0.46 -4.21
C VAL A 62 6.08 -0.82 -3.45
N LYS A 63 4.97 -0.80 -2.71
CA LYS A 63 4.36 -2.02 -2.19
C LYS A 63 3.41 -2.57 -3.24
N ARG A 64 3.71 -3.77 -3.74
CA ARG A 64 2.82 -4.50 -4.63
C ARG A 64 1.64 -5.09 -3.86
N GLY A 65 0.45 -4.87 -4.40
CA GLY A 65 -0.77 -5.53 -3.95
C GLY A 65 -1.24 -6.59 -4.94
N TYR A 66 -2.34 -7.25 -4.60
CA TYR A 66 -3.07 -8.11 -5.52
C TYR A 66 -3.83 -7.28 -6.56
N VAL A 67 -4.36 -6.13 -6.13
CA VAL A 67 -5.23 -5.23 -6.90
C VAL A 67 -4.76 -3.79 -6.76
N LEU A 68 -4.26 -3.40 -5.59
CA LEU A 68 -3.87 -2.04 -5.24
C LEU A 68 -2.38 -1.96 -4.88
N ASP A 69 -1.62 -1.24 -5.70
CA ASP A 69 -0.24 -0.90 -5.39
C ASP A 69 -0.19 0.39 -4.56
N VAL A 70 0.80 0.48 -3.67
CA VAL A 70 1.08 1.70 -2.91
C VAL A 70 2.45 2.21 -3.27
N HIS A 71 2.47 3.37 -3.92
CA HIS A 71 3.67 4.07 -4.32
C HIS A 71 3.99 5.14 -3.29
N VAL A 72 5.24 5.20 -2.85
CA VAL A 72 5.71 6.22 -1.93
C VAL A 72 6.89 6.93 -2.57
N HIS A 73 6.74 8.23 -2.82
CA HIS A 73 7.80 9.05 -3.38
C HIS A 73 8.90 9.29 -2.33
N GLY A 74 10.14 8.98 -2.67
CA GLY A 74 11.26 8.98 -1.72
C GLY A 74 11.69 10.35 -1.22
N THR A 75 11.53 11.40 -2.04
CA THR A 75 11.82 12.79 -1.62
C THR A 75 10.65 13.48 -0.91
N THR A 76 9.43 13.41 -1.45
CA THR A 76 8.29 14.19 -0.93
C THR A 76 7.43 13.44 0.08
N GLY A 77 7.60 12.12 0.21
CA GLY A 77 6.76 11.29 1.08
C GLY A 77 5.32 11.16 0.59
N MET A 78 5.04 11.58 -0.65
CA MET A 78 3.71 11.47 -1.27
C MET A 78 3.36 9.99 -1.46
N ILE A 79 2.26 9.58 -0.86
CA ILE A 79 1.66 8.26 -1.01
C ILE A 79 0.64 8.34 -2.14
N SER A 80 0.76 7.44 -3.11
CA SER A 80 -0.16 7.30 -4.23
C SER A 80 -0.65 5.87 -4.32
N PHE A 81 -1.90 5.69 -4.71
CA PHE A 81 -2.47 4.40 -4.98
C PHE A 81 -2.43 4.09 -6.48
N GLY A 82 -1.92 2.91 -6.81
CA GLY A 82 -1.89 2.33 -8.14
C GLY A 82 -3.00 1.29 -8.30
N PHE A 83 -3.83 1.41 -9.33
CA PHE A 83 -4.86 0.43 -9.67
C PHE A 83 -4.90 0.25 -11.19
N LEU A 84 -4.66 -0.98 -11.66
CA LEU A 84 -4.66 -1.34 -13.09
C LEU A 84 -3.85 -0.36 -13.98
N GLY A 85 -2.68 0.06 -13.50
CA GLY A 85 -1.79 0.99 -14.22
C GLY A 85 -2.12 2.48 -14.08
N PHE A 86 -3.26 2.83 -13.48
CA PHE A 86 -3.56 4.21 -13.09
C PHE A 86 -2.97 4.50 -11.72
N GLN A 87 -2.35 5.67 -11.56
CA GLN A 87 -1.83 6.13 -10.28
C GLN A 87 -2.54 7.41 -9.85
N LYS A 88 -3.00 7.46 -8.60
CA LYS A 88 -3.63 8.63 -7.99
C LYS A 88 -2.96 9.00 -6.68
N ASN A 89 -2.50 10.24 -6.58
CA ASN A 89 -1.95 10.80 -5.34
C ASN A 89 -3.04 10.84 -4.27
N TRP A 90 -2.68 10.49 -3.03
CA TRP A 90 -3.60 10.49 -1.90
C TRP A 90 -3.19 11.50 -0.83
N GLN A 91 -2.10 11.23 -0.12
CA GLN A 91 -1.64 12.06 1.00
C GLN A 91 -0.15 11.81 1.30
N THR A 92 0.46 12.66 2.11
CA THR A 92 1.77 12.42 2.71
C THR A 92 1.65 11.63 4.02
N PHE A 93 2.78 11.21 4.59
CA PHE A 93 2.79 10.53 5.89
C PHE A 93 2.21 11.40 7.01
N SER A 94 1.44 10.78 7.90
CA SER A 94 1.08 11.39 9.19
C SER A 94 2.23 11.31 10.19
N ASP A 95 2.22 12.16 11.21
CA ASP A 95 3.23 12.16 12.27
C ASP A 95 3.36 10.79 12.97
N ARG A 96 2.22 10.12 13.20
CA ARG A 96 2.20 8.74 13.69
C ARG A 96 2.92 7.80 12.73
N ALA A 97 2.63 7.87 11.43
CA ALA A 97 3.26 7.00 10.44
C ALA A 97 4.78 7.25 10.36
N LEU A 98 5.21 8.51 10.45
CA LEU A 98 6.61 8.89 10.54
C LEU A 98 7.29 8.25 11.75
N LYS A 99 6.65 8.30 12.93
CA LYS A 99 7.19 7.75 14.17
C LYS A 99 7.20 6.22 14.21
N VAL A 100 6.10 5.59 13.81
CA VAL A 100 5.87 4.15 13.92
C VAL A 100 6.60 3.38 12.83
N HIS A 101 6.49 3.83 11.58
CA HIS A 101 7.03 3.13 10.43
C HIS A 101 8.43 3.60 10.03
N LYS A 102 8.86 4.77 10.51
CA LYS A 102 10.20 5.32 10.24
C LYS A 102 10.59 5.33 8.74
N PRO A 103 9.71 5.82 7.85
CA PRO A 103 9.99 5.85 6.40
C PRO A 103 11.28 6.62 6.09
N LYS A 104 11.57 7.75 6.75
CA LYS A 104 12.76 8.56 6.46
C LYS A 104 14.05 7.74 6.57
N GLU A 105 14.20 6.97 7.65
CA GLU A 105 15.36 6.11 7.86
C GLU A 105 15.46 5.03 6.78
N ALA A 106 14.33 4.44 6.36
CA ALA A 106 14.32 3.45 5.31
C ALA A 106 14.69 4.04 3.94
N PHE A 107 14.12 5.19 3.58
CA PHE A 107 14.41 5.87 2.31
C PHE A 107 15.88 6.34 2.22
N LEU A 108 16.45 6.83 3.33
CA LEU A 108 17.89 7.14 3.40
C LEU A 108 18.76 5.91 3.12
N ARG A 109 18.44 4.75 3.72
CA ARG A 109 19.15 3.49 3.45
C ARG A 109 19.03 3.03 1.99
N ARG A 110 17.96 3.46 1.31
CA ARG A 110 17.69 3.14 -0.09
C ARG A 110 18.23 4.17 -1.08
N GLY A 111 18.99 5.17 -0.61
CA GLY A 111 19.67 6.15 -1.47
C GLY A 111 18.83 7.35 -1.87
N PHE A 112 17.71 7.60 -1.20
CA PHE A 112 16.92 8.82 -1.38
C PHE A 112 17.27 9.88 -0.34
N ASP A 113 16.90 11.12 -0.65
CA ASP A 113 16.99 12.27 0.27
C ASP A 113 15.56 12.74 0.66
N PRO A 114 14.96 12.17 1.72
CA PRO A 114 13.59 12.49 2.14
C PRO A 114 13.49 13.88 2.80
N GLN A 115 12.56 14.71 2.31
CA GLN A 115 12.31 16.10 2.73
C GLN A 115 10.98 16.30 3.48
N PHE A 116 10.20 15.23 3.61
CA PHE A 116 9.03 15.14 4.49
C PHE A 116 9.48 14.71 5.89
#